data_AF-A0A0M3KHN4-F1
#
_entry.id   AF-A0A0M3KHN4-F1
#
_cell.length_a   1.000
_cell.length_b   1.000
_cell.length_c   1.000
_cell.angle_alpha   90.00
_cell.angle_beta   90.00
_cell.angle_gamma   90.00
#
_symmetry.space_group_name_H-M   'P 1'
#
loop_
_entity.id
_entity.type
_entity.pdbx_description
1 polymer ?
#
loop_
_entity_poly.entity_id
_entity_poly.type
_entity_poly.pdbx_seq_one_letter_code
_entity_poly.pdbx_strand_id
1 'polypeptide(L)'
;MMPDELHEYLDTNPDIIVNEVDYLKKVTNLLKTVDARILTNYIVWRYTSAWSLQLGSRYDDILQDFLRVLIGKEVKSPRWKDCSATASSHMGDAASALYARKYFNTKDKKAVLDMIKDLHDAFREMVSENDWMDEQTKKIAIEKSKAMQSLIGYPDFVLSDKKLDDYYKLVRRLDDVFWQLKLEQGDTYASMAQKTTKWAQNYWFRKLIEPVDRTEFEFSSSTVNAFYAPPKNAI
;
A
#
# COMPACT_ATOMS: atom_id res chain seq x y z
N MET A 1 -14.59 -6.41 -7.78
CA MET A 1 -15.60 -5.70 -8.60
C MET A 1 -15.73 -4.32 -8.00
N MET A 2 -15.91 -3.29 -8.81
CA MET A 2 -16.08 -1.92 -8.32
C MET A 2 -17.34 -1.82 -7.45
N PRO A 3 -17.32 -1.08 -6.33
CA PRO A 3 -18.51 -0.83 -5.51
C PRO A 3 -19.56 -0.02 -6.29
N ASP A 4 -20.85 -0.33 -6.07
CA ASP A 4 -21.96 0.29 -6.81
C ASP A 4 -22.02 1.82 -6.57
N GLU A 5 -21.60 2.31 -5.40
CA GLU A 5 -21.62 3.74 -5.08
C GLU A 5 -20.66 4.57 -5.95
N LEU A 6 -19.69 3.92 -6.61
CA LEU A 6 -18.78 4.61 -7.52
C LEU A 6 -19.30 4.70 -8.95
N HIS A 7 -20.43 4.07 -9.27
CA HIS A 7 -21.02 4.18 -10.59
C HIS A 7 -21.42 5.63 -10.87
N GLU A 8 -22.04 6.30 -9.90
CA GLU A 8 -22.39 7.73 -10.01
C GLU A 8 -21.16 8.61 -10.22
N TYR A 9 -20.05 8.33 -9.50
CA TYR A 9 -18.80 9.05 -9.70
C TYR A 9 -18.26 8.90 -11.13
N LEU A 10 -18.28 7.70 -11.70
CA LEU A 10 -17.83 7.50 -13.09
C LEU A 10 -18.77 8.15 -14.10
N ASP A 11 -20.07 8.19 -13.84
CA ASP A 11 -21.07 8.86 -14.69
C ASP A 11 -20.84 10.37 -14.77
N THR A 12 -20.15 10.97 -13.79
CA THR A 12 -19.73 12.39 -13.85
C THR A 12 -18.62 12.66 -14.87
N ASN A 13 -18.12 11.62 -15.56
CA ASN A 13 -17.00 11.68 -16.50
C ASN A 13 -15.73 12.30 -15.87
N PRO A 14 -15.16 11.65 -14.84
CA PRO A 14 -14.01 12.18 -14.10
C PRO A 14 -12.74 12.18 -14.96
N ASP A 15 -11.81 13.06 -14.61
CA ASP A 15 -10.49 13.07 -15.24
C ASP A 15 -9.69 11.80 -14.89
N ILE A 16 -9.14 11.16 -15.91
CA ILE A 16 -8.33 9.93 -15.76
C ILE A 16 -6.91 10.21 -16.24
N ILE A 17 -5.93 10.02 -15.35
CA ILE A 17 -4.52 10.12 -15.69
C ILE A 17 -4.08 8.84 -16.42
N VAL A 18 -3.68 8.99 -17.69
CA VAL A 18 -3.13 7.89 -18.51
C VAL A 18 -1.62 8.03 -18.59
N ASN A 19 -0.90 7.24 -17.79
CA ASN A 19 0.56 7.30 -17.74
C ASN A 19 1.23 6.84 -19.04
N GLU A 20 0.69 5.81 -19.71
CA GLU A 20 1.32 5.16 -20.86
C GLU A 20 0.33 5.00 -22.01
N VAL A 21 0.12 6.10 -22.76
CA VAL A 21 -0.86 6.16 -23.85
C VAL A 21 -0.56 5.14 -24.96
N ASP A 22 0.70 5.01 -25.36
CA ASP A 22 1.09 4.12 -26.46
C ASP A 22 0.97 2.64 -26.09
N TYR A 23 1.20 2.30 -24.81
CA TYR A 23 0.92 0.96 -24.30
C TYR A 23 -0.56 0.62 -24.47
N LEU A 24 -1.47 1.49 -24.04
CA LEU A 24 -2.91 1.24 -24.16
C LEU A 24 -3.35 1.09 -25.62
N LYS A 25 -2.86 1.95 -26.53
CA LYS A 25 -3.13 1.81 -27.97
C LYS A 25 -2.68 0.45 -28.52
N LYS A 26 -1.46 0.00 -28.17
CA LYS A 26 -0.92 -1.29 -28.60
C LYS A 26 -1.70 -2.47 -28.01
N VAL A 27 -2.09 -2.38 -26.74
CA VAL A 27 -2.94 -3.39 -26.09
C VAL A 27 -4.31 -3.48 -26.78
N THR A 28 -4.96 -2.36 -27.07
CA THR A 28 -6.23 -2.35 -27.81
C THR A 28 -6.09 -3.03 -29.18
N ASN A 29 -4.98 -2.81 -29.88
CA ASN A 29 -4.72 -3.51 -31.14
C ASN A 29 -4.49 -5.02 -30.94
N LEU A 30 -3.72 -5.39 -29.92
CA LEU A 30 -3.44 -6.79 -29.58
C LEU A 30 -4.73 -7.54 -29.24
N LEU A 31 -5.62 -6.94 -28.45
CA LEU A 31 -6.92 -7.53 -28.09
C LEU A 31 -7.84 -7.78 -29.29
N LYS A 32 -7.68 -7.02 -30.38
CA LYS A 32 -8.46 -7.20 -31.63
C LYS A 32 -7.85 -8.21 -32.59
N THR A 33 -6.54 -8.42 -32.51
CA THR A 33 -5.76 -9.19 -33.51
C THR A 33 -5.36 -10.57 -33.05
N VAL A 34 -5.18 -10.77 -31.74
CA VAL A 34 -4.82 -12.06 -31.16
C VAL A 34 -6.05 -12.93 -30.97
N ASP A 35 -5.89 -14.22 -31.26
CA ASP A 35 -6.94 -15.22 -31.09
C ASP A 35 -7.48 -15.23 -29.64
N ALA A 36 -8.80 -15.31 -29.51
CA ALA A 36 -9.49 -15.25 -28.22
C ALA A 36 -9.00 -16.35 -27.25
N ARG A 37 -8.66 -17.54 -27.74
CA ARG A 37 -8.12 -18.63 -26.92
C ARG A 37 -6.79 -18.26 -26.28
N ILE A 38 -5.91 -17.58 -27.02
CA ILE A 38 -4.61 -17.12 -26.49
C ILE A 38 -4.84 -16.09 -25.38
N LEU A 39 -5.74 -15.13 -25.60
CA LEU A 39 -6.10 -14.13 -24.60
C LEU A 39 -6.70 -14.78 -23.34
N THR A 40 -7.64 -15.71 -23.50
CA THR A 40 -8.24 -16.44 -22.38
C THR A 40 -7.19 -17.24 -21.62
N ASN A 41 -6.32 -17.99 -22.31
CA ASN A 41 -5.25 -18.76 -21.67
C ASN A 41 -4.31 -17.84 -20.87
N TYR A 42 -3.96 -16.68 -21.41
CA TYR A 42 -3.14 -15.70 -20.71
C TYR A 42 -3.83 -15.18 -19.44
N ILE A 43 -5.10 -14.77 -19.53
CA ILE A 43 -5.86 -14.26 -18.38
C ILE A 43 -5.99 -15.33 -17.29
N VAL A 44 -6.38 -16.55 -17.67
CA VAL A 44 -6.51 -17.69 -16.74
C VAL A 44 -5.15 -18.00 -16.10
N TRP A 45 -4.07 -18.02 -16.88
CA TRP A 45 -2.72 -18.20 -16.35
C TRP A 45 -2.36 -17.14 -15.30
N ARG A 46 -2.55 -15.85 -15.62
CA ARG A 46 -2.28 -14.75 -14.68
C ARG A 46 -3.12 -14.86 -13.40
N TYR A 47 -4.39 -15.22 -13.54
CA TYR A 47 -5.27 -15.46 -12.39
C TYR A 47 -4.77 -16.62 -11.54
N THR A 48 -4.53 -17.79 -12.13
CA THR A 48 -4.02 -18.96 -11.39
C THR A 48 -2.68 -18.69 -10.72
N SER A 49 -1.76 -17.98 -11.38
CA SER A 49 -0.48 -17.57 -10.77
C SER A 49 -0.67 -16.66 -9.57
N ALA A 50 -1.63 -15.73 -9.59
CA ALA A 50 -1.90 -14.85 -8.45
C ALA A 50 -2.42 -15.62 -7.21
N TRP A 51 -3.06 -16.76 -7.42
CA TRP A 51 -3.59 -17.62 -6.36
C TRP A 51 -2.64 -18.75 -5.95
N SER A 52 -1.44 -18.86 -6.53
CA SER A 52 -0.59 -20.06 -6.37
C SER A 52 -0.27 -20.40 -4.92
N LEU A 53 -0.08 -19.38 -4.06
CA LEU A 53 0.20 -19.52 -2.63
C LEU A 53 -1.00 -20.00 -1.78
N GLN A 54 -2.17 -20.18 -2.40
CA GLN A 54 -3.43 -20.56 -1.76
C GLN A 54 -3.88 -21.97 -2.15
N LEU A 55 -3.17 -22.65 -3.05
CA LEU A 55 -3.59 -23.93 -3.65
C LEU A 55 -2.99 -25.17 -2.98
N GLY A 56 -1.97 -24.99 -2.13
CA GLY A 56 -1.32 -26.06 -1.36
C GLY A 56 0.07 -26.47 -1.85
N SER A 57 0.68 -27.43 -1.15
CA SER A 57 2.12 -27.74 -1.24
C SER A 57 2.60 -28.07 -2.65
N ARG A 58 1.81 -28.81 -3.44
CA ARG A 58 2.15 -29.14 -4.83
C ARG A 58 2.41 -27.90 -5.68
N TYR A 59 1.58 -26.86 -5.51
CA TYR A 59 1.73 -25.61 -6.26
C TYR A 59 2.86 -24.75 -5.68
N ASP A 60 3.06 -24.78 -4.37
CA ASP A 60 4.20 -24.14 -3.73
C ASP A 60 5.54 -24.72 -4.19
N ASP A 61 5.61 -26.04 -4.44
CA ASP A 61 6.80 -26.71 -5.00
C ASP A 61 7.09 -26.23 -6.43
N ILE A 62 6.06 -26.17 -7.28
CA ILE A 62 6.18 -25.66 -8.65
C ILE A 62 6.63 -24.19 -8.65
N LEU A 63 6.04 -23.36 -7.79
CA LEU A 63 6.44 -21.96 -7.64
C LEU A 63 7.90 -21.85 -7.15
N GLN A 64 8.31 -22.72 -6.22
CA GLN A 64 9.70 -22.73 -5.74
C GLN A 64 10.69 -23.08 -6.84
N ASP A 65 10.38 -24.05 -7.71
CA ASP A 65 11.23 -24.39 -8.85
C ASP A 65 11.35 -23.21 -9.81
N PHE A 66 10.25 -22.50 -10.07
CA PHE A 66 10.27 -21.27 -10.86
C PHE A 66 11.11 -20.17 -10.21
N LEU A 67 10.95 -19.93 -8.90
CA LEU A 67 11.72 -18.92 -8.17
C LEU A 67 13.22 -19.27 -8.07
N ARG A 68 13.57 -20.57 -8.05
CA ARG A 68 14.96 -21.02 -8.11
C ARG A 68 15.63 -20.56 -9.40
N VAL A 69 14.94 -20.67 -10.54
CA VAL A 69 15.46 -20.23 -11.83
C VAL A 69 15.40 -18.71 -11.99
N LEU A 70 14.28 -18.09 -11.61
CA LEU A 70 14.05 -16.66 -11.85
C LEU A 70 14.97 -15.76 -11.01
N ILE A 71 15.11 -16.07 -9.72
CA ILE A 71 15.80 -15.19 -8.74
C ILE A 71 16.84 -15.94 -7.90
N GLY A 72 17.14 -17.20 -8.20
CA GLY A 72 18.13 -17.96 -7.44
C GLY A 72 17.67 -18.38 -6.04
N LYS A 73 16.35 -18.41 -5.77
CA LYS A 73 15.84 -18.79 -4.44
C LYS A 73 16.01 -20.30 -4.25
N GLU A 74 17.09 -20.75 -3.61
CA GLU A 74 17.40 -22.17 -3.46
C GLU A 74 16.40 -22.90 -2.55
N VAL A 75 16.10 -22.30 -1.40
CA VAL A 75 15.27 -22.90 -0.34
C VAL A 75 13.96 -22.16 -0.12
N LYS A 76 12.93 -22.91 0.24
CA LYS A 76 11.64 -22.34 0.70
C LYS A 76 11.85 -21.59 2.00
N SER A 77 11.11 -20.50 2.15
CA SER A 77 11.06 -19.78 3.42
C SER A 77 10.29 -20.63 4.45
N PRO A 78 10.65 -20.56 5.74
CA PRO A 78 9.87 -21.25 6.77
C PRO A 78 8.42 -20.76 6.77
N ARG A 79 7.46 -21.69 6.89
CA ARG A 79 6.02 -21.38 6.78
C ARG A 79 5.57 -20.24 7.69
N TRP A 80 6.06 -20.19 8.93
CA TRP A 80 5.70 -19.13 9.87
C TRP A 80 6.06 -17.74 9.32
N LYS A 81 7.20 -17.62 8.63
CA LYS A 81 7.68 -16.35 8.08
C LYS A 81 6.77 -15.89 6.93
N ASP A 82 6.39 -16.81 6.05
CA ASP A 82 5.48 -16.52 4.93
C ASP A 82 4.07 -16.18 5.45
N CYS A 83 3.57 -16.90 6.46
CA CYS A 83 2.27 -16.60 7.07
C CYS A 83 2.27 -15.24 7.78
N SER A 84 3.30 -14.92 8.56
CA SER A 84 3.43 -13.62 9.23
C SER A 84 3.56 -12.47 8.24
N ALA A 85 4.34 -12.64 7.18
CA ALA A 85 4.47 -11.66 6.10
C ALA A 85 3.14 -11.46 5.36
N THR A 86 2.43 -12.55 5.06
CA THR A 86 1.11 -12.48 4.39
C THR A 86 0.08 -11.78 5.26
N ALA A 87 0.00 -12.11 6.55
CA ALA A 87 -0.90 -11.44 7.48
C ALA A 87 -0.59 -9.94 7.58
N SER A 88 0.69 -9.57 7.69
CA SER A 88 1.12 -8.17 7.73
C SER A 88 0.81 -7.43 6.43
N SER A 89 0.92 -8.10 5.28
CA SER A 89 0.59 -7.51 3.97
C SER A 89 -0.90 -7.25 3.78
N HIS A 90 -1.77 -8.11 4.33
CA HIS A 90 -3.22 -7.95 4.19
C HIS A 90 -3.84 -7.08 5.28
N MET A 91 -3.22 -7.04 6.47
CA MET A 91 -3.70 -6.32 7.65
C MET A 91 -2.57 -5.50 8.27
N GLY A 92 -2.00 -4.58 7.48
CA GLY A 92 -0.84 -3.77 7.86
C GLY A 92 -1.03 -3.01 9.16
N ASP A 93 -2.14 -2.25 9.29
CA ASP A 93 -2.39 -1.45 10.49
C ASP A 93 -2.63 -2.29 11.76
N ALA A 94 -3.24 -3.46 11.64
CA ALA A 94 -3.34 -4.41 12.75
C ALA A 94 -1.96 -4.94 13.17
N ALA A 95 -1.11 -5.28 12.20
CA ALA A 95 0.27 -5.68 12.48
C ALA A 95 1.07 -4.53 13.11
N SER A 96 0.87 -3.29 12.64
CA SER A 96 1.44 -2.07 13.22
C SER A 96 1.02 -1.90 14.67
N ALA A 97 -0.26 -2.09 15.00
CA ALA A 97 -0.77 -2.00 16.38
C ALA A 97 -0.07 -3.00 17.31
N LEU A 98 0.04 -4.26 16.89
CA LEU A 98 0.72 -5.31 17.66
C LEU A 98 2.20 -4.99 17.87
N TYR A 99 2.88 -4.53 16.82
CA TYR A 99 4.30 -4.19 16.87
C TYR A 99 4.55 -2.96 17.75
N ALA A 100 3.78 -1.88 17.53
CA ALA A 100 3.90 -0.62 18.26
C ALA A 100 3.69 -0.80 19.76
N ARG A 101 2.65 -1.55 20.17
CA ARG A 101 2.34 -1.82 21.59
C ARG A 101 3.46 -2.57 22.31
N LYS A 102 4.19 -3.43 21.59
CA LYS A 102 5.17 -4.33 22.20
C LYS A 102 6.60 -3.81 22.15
N TYR A 103 6.97 -3.15 21.06
CA TYR A 103 8.37 -2.85 20.75
C TYR A 103 8.67 -1.36 20.60
N PHE A 104 7.66 -0.49 20.44
CA PHE A 104 7.92 0.91 20.15
C PHE A 104 7.90 1.78 21.41
N ASN A 105 9.04 2.39 21.71
CA ASN A 105 9.21 3.28 22.86
C ASN A 105 8.99 4.74 22.45
N THR A 106 8.22 5.48 23.24
CA THR A 106 7.94 6.91 22.99
C THR A 106 9.20 7.77 23.07
N LYS A 107 10.22 7.36 23.84
CA LYS A 107 11.52 8.05 23.89
C LYS A 107 12.24 8.00 22.54
N ASP A 108 12.18 6.86 21.85
CA ASP A 108 12.83 6.68 20.55
C ASP A 108 12.13 7.55 19.49
N LYS A 109 10.79 7.65 19.54
CA LYS A 109 10.03 8.58 18.69
C LYS A 109 10.53 10.02 18.82
N LYS A 110 10.78 10.47 20.05
CA LYS A 110 11.26 11.83 20.32
C LYS A 110 12.68 12.03 19.79
N ALA A 111 13.58 11.09 20.03
CA ALA A 111 14.96 11.18 19.53
C ALA A 111 15.00 11.25 17.99
N VAL A 112 14.15 10.47 17.31
CA VAL A 112 14.04 10.51 15.84
C VAL A 112 13.45 11.84 15.35
N LEU A 113 12.46 12.40 16.05
CA LEU A 113 11.91 13.74 15.74
C LEU A 113 12.98 14.83 15.86
N ASP A 114 13.78 14.80 16.91
CA ASP A 114 14.88 15.76 17.12
C ASP A 114 15.93 15.61 16.00
N MET A 115 16.31 14.39 15.64
CA MET A 115 17.22 14.13 14.51
C MET A 115 16.66 14.62 13.16
N ILE A 116 15.38 14.42 12.89
CA ILE A 116 14.73 14.91 11.66
C ILE A 116 14.76 16.44 11.61
N LYS A 117 14.53 17.10 12.75
CA LYS A 117 14.63 18.56 12.84
C LYS A 117 16.05 19.03 12.48
N ASP A 118 17.07 18.40 13.04
CA ASP A 118 18.47 18.75 12.74
C ASP A 118 18.80 18.54 11.26
N LEU A 119 18.26 17.48 10.64
CA LEU A 119 18.40 17.22 9.20
C LEU A 119 17.70 18.29 8.34
N HIS A 120 16.52 18.77 8.75
CA HIS A 120 15.83 19.86 8.05
C HIS A 120 16.62 21.17 8.12
N ASP A 121 17.23 21.47 9.27
CA ASP A 121 18.05 22.66 9.46
C ASP A 121 19.32 22.59 8.59
N ALA A 122 20.03 21.45 8.61
CA ALA A 122 21.20 21.23 7.75
C ALA A 122 20.86 21.28 6.25
N PHE A 123 19.72 20.70 5.84
CA PHE A 123 19.26 20.79 4.45
C PHE A 123 18.99 22.24 4.04
N ARG A 124 18.41 23.05 4.92
CA ARG A 124 18.15 24.46 4.65
C ARG A 124 19.43 25.26 4.49
N GLU A 125 20.45 25.02 5.31
CA GLU A 125 21.77 25.64 5.17
C GLU A 125 22.40 25.29 3.83
N MET A 126 22.44 24.00 3.49
CA MET A 126 22.96 23.50 2.21
C MET A 126 22.22 24.11 0.99
N VAL A 127 20.89 24.27 1.07
CA VAL A 127 20.12 24.92 -0.01
C VAL A 127 20.44 26.41 -0.12
N SER A 128 20.67 27.08 1.01
CA SER A 128 20.95 28.52 1.02
C SER A 128 22.34 28.83 0.46
N GLU A 129 23.33 27.99 0.78
CA GLU A 129 24.74 28.19 0.43
C GLU A 129 25.13 27.70 -0.98
N ASN A 130 24.29 26.91 -1.65
CA ASN A 130 24.68 26.40 -2.96
C ASN A 130 24.66 27.50 -4.06
N ASP A 131 25.53 27.33 -5.04
CA ASP A 131 25.73 28.31 -6.13
C ASP A 131 25.01 27.95 -7.43
N TRP A 132 24.38 26.77 -7.51
CA TRP A 132 23.76 26.26 -8.74
C TRP A 132 22.26 26.58 -8.84
N MET A 133 21.60 26.94 -7.73
CA MET A 133 20.20 27.36 -7.71
C MET A 133 20.11 28.88 -7.64
N ASP A 134 19.19 29.47 -8.39
CA ASP A 134 18.81 30.87 -8.19
C ASP A 134 18.02 31.06 -6.87
N GLU A 135 17.99 32.31 -6.39
CA GLU A 135 17.35 32.67 -5.11
C GLU A 135 15.85 32.35 -5.06
N GLN A 136 15.15 32.44 -6.19
CA GLN A 136 13.73 32.12 -6.27
C GLN A 136 13.50 30.61 -6.04
N THR A 137 14.31 29.77 -6.67
CA THR A 137 14.25 28.32 -6.57
C THR A 137 14.68 27.85 -5.17
N LYS A 138 15.72 28.47 -4.58
CA LYS A 138 16.12 28.21 -3.18
C LYS A 138 14.98 28.46 -2.20
N LYS A 139 14.28 29.60 -2.34
CA LYS A 139 13.14 29.94 -1.50
C LYS A 139 12.04 28.87 -1.57
N ILE A 140 11.66 28.44 -2.77
CA ILE A 140 10.64 27.40 -2.98
C ILE A 140 11.07 26.05 -2.39
N ALA A 141 12.35 25.67 -2.56
CA ALA A 141 12.87 24.42 -1.99
C ALA A 141 12.83 24.42 -0.46
N ILE A 142 13.16 25.55 0.18
CA ILE A 142 13.07 25.71 1.63
C ILE A 142 11.60 25.68 2.09
N GLU A 143 10.69 26.34 1.38
CA GLU A 143 9.25 26.29 1.68
C GLU A 143 8.71 24.85 1.58
N LYS A 144 9.11 24.08 0.56
CA LYS A 144 8.74 22.67 0.42
C LYS A 144 9.27 21.82 1.57
N SER A 145 10.53 22.03 1.98
CA SER A 145 11.14 21.31 3.11
C SER A 145 10.38 21.60 4.42
N LYS A 146 10.01 22.87 4.68
CA LYS A 146 9.23 23.26 5.86
C LYS A 146 7.82 22.67 5.88
N ALA A 147 7.21 22.49 4.71
CA ALA A 147 5.86 21.92 4.57
C ALA A 147 5.83 20.39 4.60
N MET A 148 7.00 19.75 4.74
CA MET A 148 7.13 18.29 4.76
C MET A 148 6.60 17.73 6.08
N GLN A 149 5.78 16.68 6.01
CA GLN A 149 5.27 15.99 7.19
C GLN A 149 6.20 14.84 7.58
N SER A 150 6.34 14.61 8.89
CA SER A 150 7.12 13.49 9.43
C SER A 150 6.20 12.42 10.03
N LEU A 151 6.07 11.30 9.32
CA LEU A 151 5.27 10.14 9.69
C LEU A 151 6.17 9.09 10.36
N ILE A 152 6.27 9.17 11.69
CA ILE A 152 7.28 8.41 12.44
C ILE A 152 6.65 7.25 13.21
N GLY A 153 7.14 6.04 12.94
CA GLY A 153 6.82 4.84 13.69
C GLY A 153 5.49 4.24 13.28
N TYR A 154 4.38 4.84 13.70
CA TYR A 154 3.02 4.33 13.45
C TYR A 154 1.98 5.44 13.38
N PRO A 155 0.85 5.22 12.69
CA PRO A 155 -0.29 6.12 12.73
C PRO A 155 -0.95 6.09 14.11
N ASP A 156 -1.23 7.24 14.73
CA ASP A 156 -1.71 7.28 16.12
C ASP A 156 -3.03 6.50 16.35
N PHE A 157 -3.86 6.33 15.30
CA PHE A 157 -5.13 5.62 15.41
C PHE A 157 -4.95 4.12 15.72
N VAL A 158 -3.83 3.50 15.32
CA VAL A 158 -3.63 2.05 15.47
C VAL A 158 -3.51 1.61 16.92
N LEU A 159 -3.20 2.54 17.85
CA LEU A 159 -3.16 2.24 19.27
C LEU A 159 -4.54 2.19 19.92
N SER A 160 -5.58 2.73 19.28
CA SER A 160 -6.96 2.67 19.77
C SER A 160 -7.71 1.51 19.13
N ASP A 161 -8.11 0.51 19.92
CA ASP A 161 -8.86 -0.65 19.42
C ASP A 161 -10.12 -0.22 18.65
N LYS A 162 -10.89 0.74 19.18
CA LYS A 162 -12.09 1.27 18.51
C LYS A 162 -11.76 1.86 17.12
N LYS A 163 -10.74 2.73 17.03
CA LYS A 163 -10.39 3.38 15.75
C LYS A 163 -9.84 2.37 14.74
N LEU A 164 -9.08 1.38 15.20
CA LEU A 164 -8.57 0.30 14.36
C LEU A 164 -9.71 -0.58 13.83
N ASP A 165 -10.69 -0.91 14.67
CA ASP A 165 -11.89 -1.63 14.25
C ASP A 165 -12.71 -0.82 13.24
N ASP A 166 -12.89 0.48 13.50
CA ASP A 166 -13.62 1.39 12.60
C ASP A 166 -12.91 1.50 11.24
N TYR A 167 -11.58 1.47 11.21
CA TYR A 167 -10.77 1.39 9.99
C TYR A 167 -11.06 0.10 9.19
N TYR A 168 -11.08 -1.07 9.83
CA TYR A 168 -11.41 -2.33 9.13
C TYR A 168 -12.91 -2.51 8.81
N LYS A 169 -13.78 -1.72 9.44
CA LYS A 169 -15.20 -1.57 9.05
C LYS A 169 -15.41 -0.55 7.93
N LEU A 170 -14.35 0.12 7.47
CA LEU A 170 -14.43 1.20 6.50
C LEU A 170 -15.43 2.31 6.92
N VAL A 171 -15.55 2.59 8.22
CA VAL A 171 -16.49 3.59 8.77
C VAL A 171 -15.92 5.00 8.65
N ARG A 172 -16.75 5.99 8.23
CA ARG A 172 -16.41 7.42 8.35
C ARG A 172 -17.63 8.31 8.60
N ARG A 173 -17.44 9.35 9.43
CA ARG A 173 -18.20 10.61 9.73
C ARG A 173 -19.76 10.59 9.76
N LEU A 174 -20.43 9.54 9.33
CA LEU A 174 -21.89 9.39 9.24
C LEU A 174 -22.36 8.00 9.70
N ASP A 175 -21.56 7.28 10.49
CA ASP A 175 -21.82 5.89 10.95
C ASP A 175 -22.16 4.88 9.82
N ASP A 176 -21.91 5.26 8.57
CA ASP A 176 -22.19 4.45 7.40
C ASP A 176 -21.04 3.47 7.16
N VAL A 177 -21.39 2.18 7.08
CA VAL A 177 -20.46 1.06 6.94
C VAL A 177 -20.42 0.68 5.46
N PHE A 178 -19.42 1.20 4.76
CA PHE A 178 -19.23 0.91 3.33
C PHE A 178 -18.90 -0.58 3.08
N TRP A 179 -17.95 -1.11 3.84
CA TRP A 179 -17.60 -2.53 3.76
C TRP A 179 -16.88 -2.98 5.01
N GLN A 180 -17.28 -4.11 5.58
CA GLN A 180 -16.63 -4.65 6.77
C GLN A 180 -15.79 -5.87 6.44
N LEU A 181 -14.53 -5.87 6.87
CA LEU A 181 -13.74 -7.10 6.94
C LEU A 181 -14.26 -7.97 8.08
N LYS A 182 -14.82 -9.14 7.74
CA LYS A 182 -15.30 -10.14 8.71
C LYS A 182 -14.56 -11.45 8.52
N LEU A 183 -13.58 -11.72 9.39
CA LEU A 183 -12.89 -13.00 9.46
C LEU A 183 -13.57 -13.87 10.52
N GLU A 184 -14.00 -15.07 10.14
CA GLU A 184 -14.80 -15.98 10.97
C GLU A 184 -14.00 -17.25 11.26
N GLN A 185 -14.27 -17.92 12.38
CA GLN A 185 -13.52 -19.11 12.79
C GLN A 185 -13.59 -20.26 11.76
N GLY A 186 -14.65 -20.31 10.94
CA GLY A 186 -14.83 -21.30 9.88
C GLY A 186 -14.15 -20.94 8.55
N ASP A 187 -13.50 -19.79 8.43
CA ASP A 187 -12.86 -19.38 7.19
C ASP A 187 -11.65 -20.25 6.84
N THR A 188 -11.61 -20.71 5.59
CA THR A 188 -10.39 -21.29 5.03
C THR A 188 -9.35 -20.20 4.76
N TYR A 189 -8.08 -20.58 4.63
CA TYR A 189 -7.01 -19.63 4.29
C TYR A 189 -7.30 -18.87 2.98
N ALA A 190 -7.83 -19.55 1.96
CA ALA A 190 -8.25 -18.94 0.71
C ALA A 190 -9.44 -17.96 0.90
N SER A 191 -10.43 -18.31 1.73
CA SER A 191 -11.54 -17.40 2.08
C SER A 191 -11.02 -16.12 2.75
N MET A 192 -10.10 -16.26 3.72
CA MET A 192 -9.49 -15.11 4.39
C MET A 192 -8.76 -14.20 3.39
N ALA A 193 -7.95 -14.77 2.49
CA ALA A 193 -7.26 -14.03 1.44
C ALA A 193 -8.23 -13.32 0.46
N GLN A 194 -9.35 -13.96 0.11
CA GLN A 194 -10.40 -13.34 -0.70
C GLN A 194 -11.05 -12.15 0.03
N LYS A 195 -11.41 -12.33 1.30
CA LYS A 195 -12.08 -11.31 2.11
C LYS A 195 -11.18 -10.08 2.32
N THR A 196 -9.90 -10.29 2.63
CA THR A 196 -8.93 -9.19 2.79
C THR A 196 -8.61 -8.50 1.47
N THR A 197 -8.48 -9.24 0.37
CA THR A 197 -8.32 -8.65 -0.98
C THR A 197 -9.54 -7.81 -1.36
N LYS A 198 -10.75 -8.30 -1.10
CA LYS A 198 -11.99 -7.56 -1.36
C LYS A 198 -12.07 -6.30 -0.49
N TRP A 199 -11.69 -6.37 0.78
CA TRP A 199 -11.61 -5.18 1.64
C TRP A 199 -10.62 -4.15 1.08
N ALA A 200 -9.42 -4.56 0.68
CA ALA A 200 -8.43 -3.66 0.10
C ALA A 200 -8.93 -3.01 -1.20
N GLN A 201 -9.60 -3.76 -2.07
CA GLN A 201 -10.24 -3.19 -3.27
C GLN A 201 -11.25 -2.10 -2.90
N ASN A 202 -12.16 -2.37 -1.96
CA ASN A 202 -13.15 -1.40 -1.49
C ASN A 202 -12.49 -0.15 -0.90
N TYR A 203 -11.43 -0.32 -0.10
CA TYR A 203 -10.64 0.77 0.46
C TYR A 203 -10.07 1.69 -0.63
N TRP A 204 -9.38 1.12 -1.62
CA TRP A 204 -8.76 1.89 -2.71
C TRP A 204 -9.79 2.55 -3.63
N PHE A 205 -10.89 1.87 -3.91
CA PHE A 205 -12.00 2.43 -4.69
C PHE A 205 -12.59 3.66 -4.00
N ARG A 206 -12.82 3.59 -2.67
CA ARG A 206 -13.33 4.73 -1.90
C ARG A 206 -12.43 5.96 -1.95
N LYS A 207 -11.12 5.79 -2.07
CA LYS A 207 -10.16 6.91 -2.17
C LYS A 207 -10.40 7.79 -3.41
N LEU A 208 -11.15 7.34 -4.40
CA LEU A 208 -11.52 8.15 -5.58
C LEU A 208 -12.47 9.31 -5.23
N ILE A 209 -13.33 9.12 -4.22
CA ILE A 209 -14.36 10.09 -3.82
C ILE A 209 -14.05 10.77 -2.48
N GLU A 210 -12.93 10.43 -1.86
CA GLU A 210 -12.51 10.97 -0.58
C GLU A 210 -11.31 11.91 -0.70
N PRO A 211 -11.23 12.94 0.17
CA PRO A 211 -10.04 13.76 0.25
C PRO A 211 -8.83 12.92 0.66
N VAL A 212 -7.67 13.26 0.10
CA VAL A 212 -6.39 12.63 0.44
C VAL A 212 -6.09 12.81 1.93
N ASP A 213 -5.82 11.69 2.61
CA ASP A 213 -5.30 11.69 3.97
C ASP A 213 -3.77 11.71 3.93
N ARG A 214 -3.18 12.82 4.40
CA ARG A 214 -1.71 12.97 4.46
C ARG A 214 -1.09 12.26 5.67
N THR A 215 -1.89 11.80 6.63
CA THR A 215 -1.43 11.08 7.83
C THR A 215 -1.31 9.58 7.62
N GLU A 216 -1.73 9.08 6.45
CA GLU A 216 -1.64 7.67 6.08
C GLU A 216 -0.21 7.27 5.70
N PHE A 217 0.27 6.20 6.35
CA PHE A 217 1.60 5.61 6.13
C PHE A 217 1.62 4.76 4.85
N GLU A 218 2.76 4.72 4.15
CA GLU A 218 2.92 3.90 2.93
C GLU A 218 3.13 2.41 3.24
N PHE A 219 3.59 2.07 4.44
CA PHE A 219 3.77 0.69 4.88
C PHE A 219 3.53 0.54 6.39
N SER A 220 3.33 -0.72 6.81
CA SER A 220 3.18 -1.11 8.23
C SER A 220 4.40 -0.71 9.07
N SER A 221 4.16 -0.36 10.33
CA SER A 221 5.19 -0.03 11.34
C SER A 221 6.14 -1.18 11.65
N SER A 222 5.78 -2.41 11.27
CA SER A 222 6.66 -3.59 11.38
C SER A 222 7.65 -3.74 10.21
N THR A 223 7.59 -2.86 9.21
CA THR A 223 8.49 -2.88 8.05
C THR A 223 9.82 -2.21 8.38
N VAL A 224 10.92 -2.88 8.03
CA VAL A 224 12.27 -2.32 8.11
C VAL A 224 12.55 -1.57 6.80
N ASN A 225 12.05 -0.34 6.70
CA ASN A 225 12.28 0.55 5.57
C ASN A 225 11.98 2.01 5.93
N ALA A 226 12.26 2.93 5.02
CA ALA A 226 11.83 4.34 5.05
C ALA A 226 11.19 4.72 3.70
N PHE A 227 10.40 5.79 3.65
CA PHE A 227 9.81 6.26 2.40
C PHE A 227 9.91 7.78 2.26
N TYR A 228 9.68 8.25 1.04
CA TYR A 228 9.25 9.61 0.76
C TYR A 228 8.03 9.51 -0.15
N ALA A 229 6.95 10.20 0.19
CA ALA A 229 5.71 10.24 -0.57
C ALA A 229 5.55 11.63 -1.24
N PRO A 230 5.97 11.81 -2.51
CA PRO A 230 5.92 13.11 -3.17
C PRO A 230 4.53 13.77 -3.19
N PRO A 231 3.41 13.05 -3.49
CA PRO A 231 2.08 13.66 -3.49
C PRO A 231 1.63 14.19 -2.13
N LYS A 232 2.11 13.58 -1.04
CA LYS A 232 1.81 13.99 0.35
C LYS A 232 2.84 14.99 0.90
N ASN A 233 3.99 15.13 0.23
CA ASN A 233 5.20 15.74 0.77
C ASN A 233 5.47 15.26 2.20
N ALA A 234 5.65 13.96 2.37
CA ALA A 234 5.82 13.32 3.67
C ALA A 234 6.98 12.30 3.65
N ILE A 235 7.66 12.18 4.78
CA ILE A 235 8.71 11.17 5.08
C ILE A 235 8.28 10.28 6.23
#